data_AF-A0A2V6H7G3-F1
#
_entry.id   AF-A0A2V6H7G3-F1
#
_cell.length_a   1.000
_cell.length_b   1.000
_cell.length_c   1.000
_cell.angle_alpha   90.00
_cell.angle_beta   90.00
_cell.angle_gamma   90.00
#
_symmetry.space_group_name_H-M   'P 1'
#
loop_
_entity.id
_entity.type
_entity.pdbx_description
1 polymer ?
#
loop_
_entity_poly.entity_id
_entity_poly.type
_entity_poly.pdbx_seq_one_letter_code
_entity_poly.pdbx_strand_id
1 'polypeptide(L)'
;MLTGGAAHTIAFNITPAGLGDSYSLVPAGFRTGTPPPAGRDEFLISVDSPATGGVTLTQVHGWKFHVDFGTPANSTLGLGVNHTPNANVTVAGFIDAFTSTGTLLVPQNGTAQKLDTLGDKIMTPLVYQNRSGTESLWASQTVILNYPNGPTAIRWYQMNVTGGNFPGTPAQQQSWTNGNDGLWRWMPSIAVDQNGNMAIAYSTSSATQEPSVRYAGRLASDPLNDLGQGEAVMTAGAGHQTHSSGRWGDYSMLTIDPADNLSFWHTNEYYPVTASASWFTRIGKFQFPTASPTPTPTTTPTPGQIRLNARGYKVHGQQAVDLSWTGATSSNVDVYRDGVVVATTPNDGFYTDSPGGRGHASYTYKVCNAGTQTCSNQVTVTF
;
A
#
# COMPACT_ATOMS: atom_id res chain seq x y z
N MET A 1 -36.76 14.22 -2.23
CA MET A 1 -35.60 15.09 -1.91
C MET A 1 -34.74 15.50 -3.10
N LEU A 2 -34.29 14.62 -4.01
CA LEU A 2 -33.54 15.06 -5.22
C LEU A 2 -34.42 15.31 -6.46
N THR A 3 -35.67 14.86 -6.43
CA THR A 3 -36.68 15.03 -7.49
C THR A 3 -37.98 15.69 -6.99
N GLY A 4 -37.91 16.41 -5.86
CA GLY A 4 -39.06 17.16 -5.32
C GLY A 4 -40.04 16.38 -4.41
N GLY A 5 -39.86 15.07 -4.21
CA GLY A 5 -40.68 14.30 -3.25
C GLY A 5 -40.36 14.58 -1.77
N ALA A 6 -41.25 14.15 -0.87
CA ALA A 6 -41.14 14.30 0.58
C ALA A 6 -39.83 13.71 1.14
N ALA A 7 -39.35 14.29 2.25
CA ALA A 7 -38.26 13.73 3.04
C ALA A 7 -38.84 12.75 4.06
N HIS A 8 -38.30 11.53 4.10
CA HIS A 8 -38.58 10.57 5.16
C HIS A 8 -37.36 10.47 6.07
N THR A 9 -37.59 10.34 7.37
CA THR A 9 -36.53 10.21 8.37
C THR A 9 -36.86 9.05 9.29
N ILE A 10 -35.88 8.19 9.51
CA ILE A 10 -35.88 7.18 10.56
C ILE A 10 -34.82 7.60 11.58
N ALA A 11 -35.20 7.63 12.86
CA ALA A 11 -34.33 8.04 13.94
C ALA A 11 -34.48 7.08 15.13
N PHE A 12 -33.37 6.88 15.83
CA PHE A 12 -33.31 6.11 17.06
C PHE A 12 -32.70 7.01 18.15
N ASN A 13 -33.27 6.94 19.35
CA ASN A 13 -32.76 7.66 20.50
C ASN A 13 -31.98 6.68 21.38
N ILE A 14 -30.67 6.88 21.50
CA ILE A 14 -29.84 6.13 22.43
C ILE A 14 -29.66 6.97 23.68
N THR A 15 -29.99 6.41 24.85
CA THR A 15 -29.73 7.10 26.12
C THR A 15 -28.24 7.03 26.47
N PRO A 16 -27.70 7.95 27.28
CA PRO A 16 -26.31 7.85 27.73
C PRO A 16 -25.98 6.51 28.40
N ALA A 17 -26.93 5.93 29.14
CA ALA A 17 -26.76 4.60 29.75
C ALA A 17 -26.71 3.46 28.72
N GLY A 18 -27.42 3.59 27.60
CA GLY A 18 -27.39 2.61 26.51
C GLY A 18 -26.15 2.74 25.62
N LEU A 19 -25.67 3.97 25.43
CA LEU A 19 -24.48 4.26 24.63
C LEU A 19 -23.17 3.93 25.37
N GLY A 20 -23.16 4.07 26.70
CA GLY A 20 -21.95 3.91 27.50
C GLY A 20 -20.96 5.06 27.27
N ASP A 21 -19.68 4.74 27.26
CA ASP A 21 -18.60 5.72 27.06
C ASP A 21 -18.36 6.04 25.57
N SER A 22 -19.05 5.37 24.65
CA SER A 22 -18.91 5.61 23.21
C SER A 22 -19.39 7.02 22.83
N TYR A 23 -18.49 7.86 22.30
CA TYR A 23 -18.80 9.28 22.07
C TYR A 23 -19.41 9.58 20.70
N SER A 24 -18.94 8.94 19.63
CA SER A 24 -19.30 9.31 18.26
C SER A 24 -19.47 8.08 17.37
N LEU A 25 -20.72 7.78 17.01
CA LEU A 25 -21.05 6.76 16.03
C LEU A 25 -20.77 7.27 14.61
N VAL A 26 -19.65 6.86 14.03
CA VAL A 26 -19.23 7.27 12.68
C VAL A 26 -19.79 6.28 11.65
N PRO A 27 -20.64 6.71 10.71
CA PRO A 27 -21.21 5.83 9.68
C PRO A 27 -20.20 5.54 8.56
N ALA A 28 -20.33 4.37 7.92
CA ALA A 28 -19.44 3.95 6.86
C ALA A 28 -19.84 4.58 5.52
N GLY A 29 -18.87 5.18 4.84
CA GLY A 29 -19.04 5.71 3.50
C GLY A 29 -18.51 4.74 2.44
N PHE A 30 -19.35 4.35 1.49
CA PHE A 30 -18.89 3.77 0.23
C PHE A 30 -18.51 4.88 -0.77
N ARG A 31 -17.39 4.70 -1.47
CA ARG A 31 -16.90 5.63 -2.50
C ARG A 31 -16.48 4.93 -3.79
N THR A 32 -15.84 3.76 -3.70
CA THR A 32 -15.29 3.06 -4.88
C THR A 32 -15.33 1.54 -4.72
N GLY A 33 -15.24 0.81 -5.83
CA GLY A 33 -15.30 -0.65 -5.87
C GLY A 33 -16.70 -1.19 -6.15
N THR A 34 -16.98 -2.41 -5.67
CA THR A 34 -18.32 -3.01 -5.78
C THR A 34 -19.25 -2.37 -4.75
N PRO A 35 -20.49 -1.97 -5.09
CA PRO A 35 -21.44 -1.49 -4.10
C PRO A 35 -21.68 -2.51 -2.96
N PRO A 36 -22.15 -2.07 -1.78
CA PRO A 36 -22.59 -2.99 -0.74
C PRO A 36 -23.65 -3.96 -1.29
N PRO A 37 -23.63 -5.25 -0.89
CA PRO A 37 -24.67 -6.20 -1.28
C PRO A 37 -26.08 -5.68 -0.94
N ALA A 38 -27.07 -6.02 -1.77
CA ALA A 38 -28.45 -5.60 -1.53
C ALA A 38 -28.96 -6.08 -0.16
N GLY A 39 -29.70 -5.20 0.53
CA GLY A 39 -30.22 -5.48 1.88
C GLY A 39 -29.17 -5.41 2.99
N ARG A 40 -27.96 -4.90 2.71
CA ARG A 40 -26.93 -4.71 3.73
C ARG A 40 -27.29 -3.56 4.66
N ASP A 41 -27.16 -3.80 5.96
CA ASP A 41 -27.27 -2.75 6.99
C ASP A 41 -26.09 -1.76 6.89
N GLU A 42 -26.34 -0.51 7.25
CA GLU A 42 -25.31 0.51 7.40
C GLU A 42 -24.42 0.19 8.62
N PHE A 43 -23.11 0.41 8.51
CA PHE A 43 -22.17 0.14 9.58
C PHE A 43 -21.79 1.43 10.30
N LEU A 44 -21.88 1.45 11.62
CA LEU A 44 -21.34 2.53 12.43
C LEU A 44 -20.29 1.99 13.39
N ILE A 45 -19.25 2.75 13.66
CA ILE A 45 -18.29 2.41 14.71
C ILE A 45 -18.05 3.58 15.67
N SER A 46 -17.62 3.25 16.89
CA SER A 46 -17.09 4.20 17.86
C SER A 46 -15.97 3.53 18.66
N VAL A 47 -15.15 4.36 19.28
CA VAL A 47 -14.38 3.99 20.46
C VAL A 47 -15.03 4.61 21.68
N ASP A 48 -14.70 4.11 22.85
CA ASP A 48 -15.05 4.75 24.11
C ASP A 48 -14.25 6.05 24.31
N SER A 49 -14.83 6.99 25.04
CA SER A 49 -14.21 8.22 25.53
C SER A 49 -14.46 8.30 27.04
N PRO A 50 -13.64 7.63 27.86
CA PRO A 50 -13.83 7.56 29.30
C PRO A 50 -13.81 8.95 29.95
N ALA A 51 -14.45 9.08 31.11
CA ALA A 51 -14.47 10.34 31.86
C ALA A 51 -13.07 10.82 32.32
N THR A 52 -12.07 9.93 32.32
CA THR A 52 -10.68 10.24 32.70
C THR A 52 -9.72 9.83 31.60
N GLY A 53 -8.80 10.73 31.24
CA GLY A 53 -7.73 10.41 30.30
C GLY A 53 -6.73 9.41 30.87
N GLY A 54 -5.94 8.78 29.98
CA GLY A 54 -4.91 7.80 30.38
C GLY A 54 -5.42 6.37 30.53
N VAL A 55 -6.72 6.14 30.28
CA VAL A 55 -7.30 4.79 30.25
C VAL A 55 -6.82 4.07 28.99
N THR A 56 -6.34 2.84 29.17
CA THR A 56 -6.01 1.97 28.04
C THR A 56 -7.28 1.30 27.53
N LEU A 57 -7.67 1.64 26.31
CA LEU A 57 -8.79 1.07 25.58
C LEU A 57 -8.31 -0.06 24.68
N THR A 58 -9.15 -1.07 24.51
CA THR A 58 -8.83 -2.30 23.76
C THR A 58 -9.93 -2.73 22.79
N GLN A 59 -10.94 -1.87 22.58
CA GLN A 59 -12.10 -2.19 21.77
C GLN A 59 -12.44 -1.08 20.77
N VAL A 60 -12.96 -1.50 19.62
CA VAL A 60 -13.75 -0.67 18.71
C VAL A 60 -15.16 -1.29 18.68
N HIS A 61 -16.17 -0.50 18.97
CA HIS A 61 -17.56 -0.92 19.03
C HIS A 61 -18.22 -0.75 17.65
N GLY A 62 -19.01 -1.74 17.23
CA GLY A 62 -19.67 -1.76 15.93
C GLY A 62 -21.18 -1.89 16.04
N TRP A 63 -21.92 -1.04 15.33
CA TRP A 63 -23.38 -1.08 15.20
C TRP A 63 -23.77 -1.33 13.74
N LYS A 64 -24.93 -1.97 13.59
CA LYS A 64 -25.67 -2.09 12.35
C LYS A 64 -26.89 -1.20 12.43
N PHE A 65 -27.16 -0.46 11.37
CA PHE A 65 -28.33 0.38 11.21
C PHE A 65 -29.13 -0.08 10.00
N HIS A 66 -30.28 -0.68 10.26
CA HIS A 66 -31.23 -1.12 9.26
C HIS A 66 -32.34 -0.07 9.10
N VAL A 67 -32.61 0.33 7.87
CA VAL A 67 -33.67 1.29 7.54
C VAL A 67 -34.72 0.64 6.65
N ASP A 68 -35.96 0.61 7.14
CA ASP A 68 -37.14 0.22 6.35
C ASP A 68 -38.09 1.43 6.28
N PHE A 69 -38.05 2.15 5.16
CA PHE A 69 -38.96 3.28 4.94
C PHE A 69 -40.39 2.85 4.62
N GLY A 70 -40.61 1.62 4.17
CA GLY A 70 -41.95 1.09 3.86
C GLY A 70 -42.69 0.71 5.14
N THR A 71 -41.98 0.10 6.09
CA THR A 71 -42.47 -0.23 7.43
C THR A 71 -41.48 0.29 8.47
N PRO A 72 -41.58 1.56 8.90
CA PRO A 72 -40.64 2.18 9.85
C PRO A 72 -40.35 1.35 11.11
N ALA A 73 -41.34 0.63 11.62
CA ALA A 73 -41.21 -0.24 12.80
C ALA A 73 -40.28 -1.44 12.62
N ASN A 74 -39.93 -1.82 11.38
CA ASN A 74 -38.94 -2.87 11.10
C ASN A 74 -37.49 -2.34 11.12
N SER A 75 -37.29 -1.03 11.18
CA SER A 75 -35.95 -0.44 11.27
C SER A 75 -35.28 -0.85 12.58
N THR A 76 -33.96 -0.98 12.59
CA THR A 76 -33.21 -1.36 13.80
C THR A 76 -31.89 -0.61 13.90
N LEU A 77 -31.42 -0.40 15.13
CA LEU A 77 -30.09 0.12 15.45
C LEU A 77 -29.53 -0.66 16.64
N GLY A 78 -28.35 -1.25 16.49
CA GLY A 78 -27.74 -2.00 17.58
C GLY A 78 -28.52 -3.26 17.97
N LEU A 79 -28.38 -3.67 19.23
CA LEU A 79 -29.08 -4.80 19.82
C LEU A 79 -30.03 -4.35 20.93
N GLY A 80 -31.25 -4.90 20.92
CA GLY A 80 -32.25 -4.71 21.96
C GLY A 80 -32.70 -3.27 22.14
N VAL A 81 -33.46 -3.03 23.22
CA VAL A 81 -34.06 -1.72 23.54
C VAL A 81 -33.04 -0.65 23.93
N ASN A 82 -31.83 -1.06 24.30
CA ASN A 82 -30.75 -0.16 24.71
C ASN A 82 -29.81 0.20 23.56
N HIS A 83 -30.04 -0.33 22.35
CA HIS A 83 -29.21 -0.08 21.17
C HIS A 83 -27.72 -0.35 21.41
N THR A 84 -27.39 -1.40 22.16
CA THR A 84 -26.00 -1.76 22.45
C THR A 84 -25.28 -2.19 21.17
N PRO A 85 -23.92 -2.14 21.12
CA PRO A 85 -23.17 -2.55 19.92
C PRO A 85 -23.56 -3.96 19.44
N ASN A 86 -23.60 -4.16 18.13
CA ASN A 86 -23.71 -5.48 17.51
C ASN A 86 -22.42 -6.30 17.64
N ALA A 87 -21.27 -5.63 17.81
CA ALA A 87 -19.98 -6.27 18.01
C ALA A 87 -19.01 -5.39 18.80
N ASN A 88 -18.10 -6.04 19.53
CA ASN A 88 -16.92 -5.43 20.12
C ASN A 88 -15.69 -6.05 19.46
N VAL A 89 -15.00 -5.28 18.63
CA VAL A 89 -13.79 -5.71 17.93
C VAL A 89 -12.60 -5.51 18.86
N THR A 90 -11.88 -6.59 19.20
CA THR A 90 -10.69 -6.51 20.04
C THR A 90 -9.52 -5.95 19.23
N VAL A 91 -8.94 -4.84 19.70
CA VAL A 91 -7.82 -4.14 19.05
C VAL A 91 -6.60 -4.07 19.95
N ALA A 92 -5.46 -3.70 19.38
CA ALA A 92 -4.26 -3.41 20.17
C ALA A 92 -4.52 -2.20 21.07
N GLY A 93 -4.02 -2.27 22.31
CA GLY A 93 -4.23 -1.22 23.31
C GLY A 93 -3.85 0.18 22.80
N PHE A 94 -4.68 1.16 23.11
CA PHE A 94 -4.42 2.56 22.83
C PHE A 94 -4.93 3.46 23.97
N ILE A 95 -4.42 4.68 24.02
CA ILE A 95 -4.92 5.74 24.90
C ILE A 95 -5.36 6.88 23.99
N ASP A 96 -6.56 7.38 24.23
CA ASP A 96 -7.09 8.56 23.53
C ASP A 96 -6.24 9.79 23.78
N ALA A 97 -6.18 10.69 22.80
CA ALA A 97 -5.34 11.88 22.90
C ALA A 97 -5.98 13.03 23.67
N PHE A 98 -6.51 12.80 24.87
CA PHE A 98 -6.98 13.84 25.78
C PHE A 98 -6.47 13.58 27.21
N THR A 99 -6.48 14.61 28.05
CA THR A 99 -6.17 14.51 29.48
C THR A 99 -7.38 14.88 30.32
N SER A 100 -7.32 14.62 31.63
CA SER A 100 -8.33 15.11 32.58
C SER A 100 -8.50 16.63 32.60
N THR A 101 -7.56 17.39 32.00
CA THR A 101 -7.57 18.85 31.92
C THR A 101 -7.95 19.40 30.54
N GLY A 102 -8.19 18.54 29.54
CA GLY A 102 -8.69 18.93 28.22
C GLY A 102 -8.00 18.24 27.04
N THR A 103 -8.26 18.76 25.84
CA THR A 103 -7.80 18.19 24.56
C THR A 103 -6.72 19.03 23.86
N LEU A 104 -6.39 20.21 24.41
CA LEU A 104 -5.35 21.10 23.89
C LEU A 104 -3.95 20.56 24.22
N LEU A 105 -3.46 19.60 23.43
CA LEU A 105 -2.21 18.89 23.70
C LEU A 105 -1.11 19.17 22.67
N VAL A 106 -1.48 19.43 21.42
CA VAL A 106 -0.53 19.52 20.30
C VAL A 106 0.25 20.84 20.38
N PRO A 107 1.59 20.82 20.48
CA PRO A 107 2.39 22.02 20.52
C PRO A 107 2.50 22.67 19.14
N GLN A 108 2.77 23.97 19.13
CA GLN A 108 3.08 24.74 17.93
C GLN A 108 4.43 25.44 18.11
N ASN A 109 5.10 25.77 17.01
CA ASN A 109 6.40 26.42 17.04
C ASN A 109 6.31 27.84 17.63
N GLY A 110 7.19 28.15 18.59
CA GLY A 110 7.34 29.51 19.12
C GLY A 110 6.17 30.03 19.97
N THR A 111 5.21 29.19 20.39
CA THR A 111 4.08 29.62 21.23
C THR A 111 3.70 28.59 22.29
N ALA A 112 3.10 29.07 23.39
CA ALA A 112 2.50 28.21 24.42
C ALA A 112 1.06 27.77 24.08
N GLN A 113 0.43 28.38 23.07
CA GLN A 113 -0.89 27.97 22.60
C GLN A 113 -0.81 26.58 21.96
N LYS A 114 -1.67 25.67 22.43
CA LYS A 114 -1.78 24.31 21.92
C LYS A 114 -3.00 24.13 21.02
N LEU A 115 -2.98 23.09 20.21
CA LEU A 115 -4.09 22.70 19.34
C LEU A 115 -4.84 21.50 19.91
N ASP A 116 -6.14 21.50 19.63
CA ASP A 116 -7.10 20.47 20.00
C ASP A 116 -6.86 19.20 19.18
N THR A 117 -6.74 18.07 19.87
CA THR A 117 -6.49 16.76 19.25
C THR A 117 -7.73 16.11 18.66
N LEU A 118 -8.91 16.42 19.22
CA LEU A 118 -10.13 15.62 19.08
C LEU A 118 -9.90 14.11 19.25
N GLY A 119 -9.01 13.76 20.19
CA GLY A 119 -8.51 12.40 20.34
C GLY A 119 -9.47 11.39 20.97
N ASP A 120 -10.70 11.80 21.24
CA ASP A 120 -11.76 11.09 21.98
C ASP A 120 -12.81 10.46 21.03
N LYS A 121 -12.45 10.22 19.77
CA LYS A 121 -13.36 9.64 18.76
C LYS A 121 -12.64 9.03 17.56
N ILE A 122 -13.34 8.13 16.88
CA ILE A 122 -13.06 7.77 15.48
C ILE A 122 -13.30 9.00 14.62
N MET A 123 -12.39 9.25 13.67
CA MET A 123 -12.51 10.38 12.76
C MET A 123 -13.14 10.00 11.44
N THR A 124 -13.86 10.95 10.86
CA THR A 124 -14.43 10.79 9.53
C THR A 124 -13.32 10.84 8.47
N PRO A 125 -13.38 9.97 7.44
CA PRO A 125 -14.41 8.97 7.20
C PRO A 125 -14.11 7.60 7.84
N LEU A 126 -15.17 6.87 8.21
CA LEU A 126 -15.16 5.41 8.18
C LEU A 126 -15.39 4.98 6.74
N VAL A 127 -14.45 4.25 6.14
CA VAL A 127 -14.54 3.84 4.72
C VAL A 127 -15.00 2.39 4.62
N TYR A 128 -16.08 2.17 3.89
CA TYR A 128 -16.47 0.84 3.44
C TYR A 128 -15.89 0.57 2.06
N GLN A 129 -15.24 -0.58 1.92
CA GLN A 129 -14.66 -1.03 0.66
C GLN A 129 -15.10 -2.48 0.39
N ASN A 130 -15.59 -2.73 -0.82
CA ASN A 130 -15.85 -4.08 -1.31
C ASN A 130 -15.07 -4.30 -2.61
N ARG A 131 -14.13 -5.24 -2.55
CA ARG A 131 -13.27 -5.63 -3.67
C ARG A 131 -13.60 -7.05 -4.07
N SER A 132 -14.46 -7.18 -5.09
CA SER A 132 -14.82 -8.46 -5.68
C SER A 132 -15.36 -9.47 -4.66
N GLY A 133 -16.20 -9.00 -3.73
CA GLY A 133 -16.79 -9.82 -2.65
C GLY A 133 -16.00 -9.84 -1.35
N THR A 134 -14.81 -9.24 -1.30
CA THR A 134 -14.08 -9.03 -0.04
C THR A 134 -14.45 -7.65 0.53
N GLU A 135 -15.26 -7.65 1.58
CA GLU A 135 -15.74 -6.44 2.25
C GLU A 135 -14.82 -6.06 3.42
N SER A 136 -14.58 -4.77 3.61
CA SER A 136 -13.78 -4.25 4.72
C SER A 136 -14.19 -2.85 5.14
N LEU A 137 -13.98 -2.53 6.42
CA LEU A 137 -14.12 -1.21 7.02
C LEU A 137 -12.73 -0.68 7.38
N TRP A 138 -12.49 0.60 7.09
CA TRP A 138 -11.24 1.29 7.38
C TRP A 138 -11.49 2.55 8.19
N ALA A 139 -10.76 2.69 9.28
CA ALA A 139 -10.97 3.76 10.24
C ALA A 139 -9.64 4.34 10.72
N SER A 140 -9.67 5.59 11.15
CA SER A 140 -8.52 6.25 11.77
C SER A 140 -8.93 7.16 12.92
N GLN A 141 -8.02 7.36 13.88
CA GLN A 141 -8.18 8.26 15.02
C GLN A 141 -6.84 8.78 15.54
N THR A 142 -6.88 9.85 16.33
CA THR A 142 -5.70 10.37 17.05
C THR A 142 -5.53 9.62 18.37
N VAL A 143 -4.35 9.08 18.64
CA VAL A 143 -4.00 8.46 19.94
C VAL A 143 -2.77 9.13 20.55
N ILE A 144 -2.53 8.97 21.84
CA ILE A 144 -1.33 9.47 22.52
C ILE A 144 -0.38 8.32 22.88
N LEU A 145 0.91 8.48 22.58
CA LEU A 145 1.90 7.41 22.79
C LEU A 145 2.40 7.35 24.24
N ASN A 146 2.83 8.50 24.78
CA ASN A 146 3.30 8.60 26.16
C ASN A 146 2.37 9.53 26.93
N TYR A 147 1.25 9.00 27.43
CA TYR A 147 0.32 9.79 28.23
C TYR A 147 1.00 10.38 29.48
N PRO A 148 0.81 11.67 29.83
CA PRO A 148 0.05 12.72 29.11
C PRO A 148 0.93 13.61 28.20
N ASN A 149 2.20 13.25 28.00
CA ASN A 149 3.24 14.09 27.39
C ASN A 149 3.33 14.00 25.86
N GLY A 150 2.74 12.96 25.24
CA GLY A 150 2.79 12.73 23.80
C GLY A 150 4.10 12.14 23.28
N PRO A 151 4.38 12.24 21.98
CA PRO A 151 3.54 12.86 20.95
C PRO A 151 2.26 12.07 20.68
N THR A 152 1.34 12.67 19.92
CA THR A 152 0.20 11.94 19.33
C THR A 152 0.60 11.23 18.05
N ALA A 153 -0.14 10.17 17.73
CA ALA A 153 0.04 9.33 16.56
C ALA A 153 -1.30 9.04 15.87
N ILE A 154 -1.22 8.57 14.62
CA ILE A 154 -2.42 8.12 13.90
C ILE A 154 -2.63 6.64 14.13
N ARG A 155 -3.71 6.28 14.82
CA ARG A 155 -4.15 4.90 14.90
C ARG A 155 -5.07 4.62 13.72
N TRP A 156 -4.84 3.52 13.00
CA TRP A 156 -5.72 3.07 11.92
C TRP A 156 -6.01 1.58 11.99
N TYR A 157 -7.10 1.18 11.34
CA TYR A 157 -7.62 -0.19 11.33
C TYR A 157 -8.12 -0.58 9.94
N GLN A 158 -7.94 -1.85 9.57
CA GLN A 158 -8.74 -2.56 8.57
C GLN A 158 -9.50 -3.69 9.27
N MET A 159 -10.83 -3.67 9.19
CA MET A 159 -11.71 -4.70 9.74
C MET A 159 -12.43 -5.41 8.59
N ASN A 160 -12.13 -6.69 8.37
CA ASN A 160 -12.81 -7.45 7.32
C ASN A 160 -14.25 -7.77 7.74
N VAL A 161 -15.20 -7.55 6.82
CA VAL A 161 -16.62 -7.85 7.03
C VAL A 161 -16.94 -9.15 6.33
N THR A 162 -17.50 -10.11 7.08
CA THR A 162 -17.84 -11.44 6.54
C THR A 162 -19.34 -11.66 6.70
N GLY A 163 -20.06 -11.80 5.57
CA GLY A 163 -21.50 -12.06 5.57
C GLY A 163 -22.31 -11.00 6.33
N GLY A 164 -21.91 -9.73 6.26
CA GLY A 164 -22.59 -8.65 7.00
C GLY A 164 -22.17 -8.49 8.44
N ASN A 165 -21.16 -9.21 8.94
CA ASN A 165 -20.75 -9.16 10.34
C ASN A 165 -19.37 -8.52 10.51
N PHE A 166 -19.22 -7.76 11.60
CA PHE A 166 -17.93 -7.29 12.09
C PHE A 166 -17.02 -8.47 12.48
N PRO A 167 -15.69 -8.33 12.38
CA PRO A 167 -14.76 -9.37 12.80
C PRO A 167 -14.52 -9.33 14.31
N GLY A 168 -13.95 -10.39 14.88
CA GLY A 168 -13.48 -10.38 16.27
C GLY A 168 -12.21 -9.54 16.49
N THR A 169 -11.37 -9.41 15.46
CA THR A 169 -10.13 -8.61 15.46
C THR A 169 -9.91 -7.95 14.09
N PRO A 170 -9.17 -6.83 14.00
CA PRO A 170 -8.78 -6.26 12.71
C PRO A 170 -7.89 -7.21 11.92
N ALA A 171 -7.99 -7.15 10.59
CA ALA A 171 -7.03 -7.80 9.68
C ALA A 171 -5.65 -7.13 9.76
N GLN A 172 -5.64 -5.81 9.98
CA GLN A 172 -4.44 -5.05 10.28
C GLN A 172 -4.78 -3.76 11.03
N GLN A 173 -3.80 -3.26 11.77
CA GLN A 173 -3.86 -2.05 12.57
C GLN A 173 -2.45 -1.56 12.90
N GLN A 174 -2.28 -0.25 13.09
CA GLN A 174 -0.99 0.32 13.49
C GLN A 174 -1.20 1.68 14.18
N SER A 175 -0.27 2.06 15.06
CA SER A 175 -0.05 3.47 15.42
C SER A 175 1.08 4.01 14.56
N TRP A 176 0.77 4.91 13.64
CA TRP A 176 1.74 5.52 12.75
C TRP A 176 2.45 6.69 13.40
N THR A 177 3.77 6.56 13.52
CA THR A 177 4.67 7.54 14.14
C THR A 177 5.81 7.97 13.21
N ASN A 178 5.85 7.42 12.00
CA ASN A 178 6.95 7.61 11.03
C ASN A 178 8.33 7.40 11.67
N GLY A 179 8.52 6.28 12.37
CA GLY A 179 9.79 5.98 13.05
C GLY A 179 10.06 6.82 14.30
N ASN A 180 9.01 7.30 14.98
CA ASN A 180 9.12 8.12 16.19
C ASN A 180 9.94 9.41 16.01
N ASP A 181 9.74 10.09 14.88
CA ASP A 181 10.44 11.33 14.53
C ASP A 181 10.13 12.55 15.41
N GLY A 182 9.31 12.37 16.45
CA GLY A 182 8.96 13.42 17.43
C GLY A 182 7.86 14.37 16.95
N LEU A 183 7.33 14.22 15.73
CA LEU A 183 6.19 15.01 15.27
C LEU A 183 4.89 14.51 15.91
N TRP A 184 4.06 15.46 16.33
CA TRP A 184 2.69 15.21 16.75
C TRP A 184 1.84 15.04 15.50
N ARG A 185 1.17 13.90 15.35
CA ARG A 185 0.23 13.63 14.25
C ARG A 185 -1.18 13.57 14.80
N TRP A 186 -2.11 14.32 14.21
CA TRP A 186 -3.51 14.35 14.63
C TRP A 186 -4.44 14.78 13.48
N MET A 187 -5.75 14.70 13.72
CA MET A 187 -6.79 14.91 12.70
C MET A 187 -6.64 14.01 11.46
N PRO A 188 -6.51 12.67 11.62
CA PRO A 188 -6.43 11.79 10.48
C PRO A 188 -7.75 11.64 9.73
N SER A 189 -7.61 11.38 8.44
CA SER A 189 -8.64 10.83 7.57
C SER A 189 -8.00 9.72 6.72
N ILE A 190 -8.80 8.71 6.34
CA ILE A 190 -8.34 7.49 5.67
C ILE A 190 -9.13 7.25 4.40
N ALA A 191 -8.49 6.70 3.36
CA ALA A 191 -9.16 6.27 2.14
C ALA A 191 -8.43 5.07 1.52
N VAL A 192 -9.15 4.32 0.68
CA VAL A 192 -8.66 3.11 0.02
C VAL A 192 -9.06 3.13 -1.44
N ASP A 193 -8.12 2.94 -2.35
CA ASP A 193 -8.39 2.91 -3.79
C ASP A 193 -8.94 1.55 -4.26
N GLN A 194 -9.37 1.46 -5.53
CA GLN A 194 -9.89 0.21 -6.09
C GLN A 194 -8.89 -0.96 -6.07
N ASN A 195 -7.59 -0.65 -6.08
CA ASN A 195 -6.52 -1.63 -6.01
C ASN A 195 -6.25 -2.11 -4.58
N GLY A 196 -6.91 -1.53 -3.57
CA GLY A 196 -6.72 -1.84 -2.17
C GLY A 196 -5.51 -1.15 -1.55
N ASN A 197 -4.93 -0.16 -2.23
CA ASN A 197 -3.91 0.70 -1.63
C ASN A 197 -4.60 1.69 -0.71
N MET A 198 -4.03 1.91 0.47
CA MET A 198 -4.61 2.76 1.50
C MET A 198 -3.69 3.94 1.77
N ALA A 199 -4.29 5.11 1.93
CA ALA A 199 -3.59 6.29 2.43
C ALA A 199 -4.29 6.84 3.68
N ILE A 200 -3.49 7.39 4.58
CA ILE A 200 -3.92 8.26 5.67
C ILE A 200 -3.34 9.66 5.45
N ALA A 201 -4.13 10.69 5.73
CA ALA A 201 -3.69 12.07 5.67
C ALA A 201 -4.11 12.82 6.94
N TYR A 202 -3.23 13.67 7.45
CA TYR A 202 -3.30 14.21 8.80
C TYR A 202 -2.50 15.51 8.92
N SER A 203 -2.65 16.18 10.05
CA SER A 203 -1.87 17.34 10.44
C SER A 203 -0.63 16.91 11.23
N THR A 204 0.47 17.65 11.10
CA THR A 204 1.70 17.47 11.88
C THR A 204 2.21 18.77 12.48
N SER A 205 2.78 18.73 13.69
CA SER A 205 3.32 19.91 14.39
C SER A 205 4.32 19.48 15.46
N SER A 206 5.13 20.42 15.93
CA SER A 206 5.98 20.25 17.10
C SER A 206 6.27 21.61 17.75
N ALA A 207 7.06 21.63 18.83
CA ALA A 207 7.56 22.87 19.40
C ALA A 207 8.54 23.63 18.47
N THR A 208 9.00 23.01 17.38
CA THR A 208 9.98 23.57 16.43
C THR A 208 9.51 23.52 14.97
N GLN A 209 8.32 22.98 14.70
CA GLN A 209 7.75 22.85 13.37
C GLN A 209 6.32 23.41 13.36
N GLU A 210 6.04 24.29 12.39
CA GLU A 210 4.69 24.82 12.20
C GLU A 210 3.69 23.72 11.80
N PRO A 211 2.42 23.83 12.22
CA PRO A 211 1.34 22.96 11.76
C PRO A 211 1.32 22.80 10.23
N SER A 212 1.47 21.57 9.77
CA SER A 212 1.66 21.19 8.37
C SER A 212 0.74 20.03 7.98
N VAL A 213 0.50 19.85 6.68
CA VAL A 213 -0.33 18.76 6.16
C VAL A 213 0.57 17.68 5.56
N ARG A 214 0.39 16.43 6.02
CA ARG A 214 1.15 15.27 5.56
C ARG A 214 0.24 14.08 5.27
N TYR A 215 0.78 13.12 4.55
CA TYR A 215 0.11 11.87 4.25
C TYR A 215 1.11 10.73 4.21
N ALA A 216 0.64 9.53 4.50
CA ALA A 216 1.38 8.28 4.41
C ALA A 216 0.50 7.20 3.81
N GLY A 217 1.09 6.12 3.33
CA GLY A 217 0.32 5.11 2.61
C GLY A 217 0.96 3.73 2.56
N ARG A 218 0.15 2.78 2.09
CA ARG A 218 0.54 1.41 1.84
C ARG A 218 -0.09 0.89 0.55
N LEU A 219 0.69 0.10 -0.20
CA LEU A 219 0.16 -0.73 -1.26
C LEU A 219 -0.58 -1.93 -0.69
N ALA A 220 -1.50 -2.51 -1.46
CA ALA A 220 -2.16 -3.76 -1.08
C ALA A 220 -1.16 -4.92 -0.87
N SER A 221 -0.01 -4.88 -1.56
CA SER A 221 1.08 -5.85 -1.47
C SER A 221 2.06 -5.61 -0.32
N ASP A 222 2.00 -4.44 0.34
CA ASP A 222 2.89 -4.17 1.47
C ASP A 222 2.59 -5.14 2.62
N PRO A 223 3.59 -5.50 3.45
CA PRO A 223 3.35 -6.26 4.67
C PRO A 223 2.20 -5.68 5.51
N LEU A 224 1.48 -6.55 6.21
CA LEU A 224 0.41 -6.11 7.10
C LEU A 224 0.98 -5.25 8.23
N ASN A 225 0.19 -4.25 8.65
CA ASN A 225 0.56 -3.30 9.73
C ASN A 225 1.75 -2.40 9.41
N ASP A 226 2.02 -2.16 8.13
CA ASP A 226 3.08 -1.29 7.65
C ASP A 226 2.57 -0.26 6.65
N LEU A 227 3.02 0.99 6.79
CA LEU A 227 2.82 2.09 5.85
C LEU A 227 4.12 2.27 5.04
N GLY A 228 4.46 1.23 4.28
CA GLY A 228 5.74 1.06 3.62
C GLY A 228 6.05 2.07 2.51
N GLN A 229 5.06 2.85 2.07
CA GLN A 229 5.29 3.95 1.10
C GLN A 229 5.87 5.21 1.77
N GLY A 230 5.99 5.22 3.09
CA GLY A 230 6.54 6.33 3.86
C GLY A 230 5.58 7.50 4.00
N GLU A 231 6.11 8.62 4.51
CA GLU A 231 5.38 9.87 4.71
C GLU A 231 5.86 10.95 3.73
N ALA A 232 4.93 11.71 3.17
CA ALA A 232 5.19 12.87 2.34
C ALA A 232 4.54 14.14 2.91
N VAL A 233 5.17 15.28 2.62
CA VAL A 233 4.64 16.61 2.99
C VAL A 233 3.77 17.13 1.85
N MET A 234 2.47 17.29 2.10
CA MET A 234 1.56 17.93 1.16
C MET A 234 1.69 19.45 1.20
N THR A 235 1.81 20.02 2.39
CA THR A 235 1.97 21.45 2.61
C THR A 235 2.69 21.69 3.92
N ALA A 236 3.84 22.37 3.86
CA ALA A 236 4.50 22.88 5.05
C ALA A 236 3.79 24.16 5.51
N GLY A 237 3.44 24.24 6.80
CA GLY A 237 2.96 25.47 7.41
C GLY A 237 4.05 26.55 7.43
N ALA A 238 3.62 27.81 7.42
CA ALA A 238 4.48 28.98 7.58
C ALA A 238 3.99 29.90 8.71
N GLY A 239 3.06 29.41 9.53
CA GLY A 239 2.62 30.02 10.78
C GLY A 239 1.74 29.08 11.59
N HIS A 240 1.19 29.60 12.68
CA HIS A 240 0.38 28.86 13.64
C HIS A 240 -0.83 29.64 14.12
N GLN A 241 -1.74 28.93 14.80
CA GLN A 241 -2.94 29.49 15.40
C GLN A 241 -2.63 30.14 16.75
N THR A 242 -3.11 31.36 16.98
CA THR A 242 -2.97 32.08 18.27
C THR A 242 -4.28 32.23 19.05
N HIS A 243 -5.42 31.85 18.49
CA HIS A 243 -6.70 31.88 19.21
C HIS A 243 -6.73 30.82 20.32
N SER A 244 -7.28 31.21 21.48
CA SER A 244 -7.29 30.39 22.70
C SER A 244 -8.08 29.09 22.59
N SER A 245 -9.07 29.03 21.68
CA SER A 245 -9.85 27.79 21.46
C SER A 245 -9.00 26.62 20.98
N GLY A 246 -7.88 26.88 20.28
CA GLY A 246 -7.02 25.85 19.70
C GLY A 246 -7.71 24.89 18.72
N ARG A 247 -8.93 25.20 18.28
CA ARG A 247 -9.76 24.33 17.45
C ARG A 247 -9.06 24.03 16.11
N TRP A 248 -9.15 22.78 15.63
CA TRP A 248 -8.47 22.36 14.41
C TRP A 248 -9.23 21.28 13.64
N GLY A 249 -9.26 21.37 12.31
CA GLY A 249 -9.46 20.23 11.40
C GLY A 249 -10.89 19.70 11.23
N ASP A 250 -11.91 20.48 11.62
CA ASP A 250 -13.33 20.07 11.51
C ASP A 250 -13.75 19.68 10.07
N TYR A 251 -13.01 20.16 9.07
CA TYR A 251 -13.27 19.93 7.65
C TYR A 251 -12.16 19.11 6.96
N SER A 252 -11.35 18.39 7.72
CA SER A 252 -10.29 17.54 7.17
C SER A 252 -10.86 16.24 6.62
N MET A 253 -10.56 15.91 5.37
CA MET A 253 -11.09 14.71 4.72
C MET A 253 -10.11 14.18 3.67
N LEU A 254 -9.99 12.86 3.60
CA LEU A 254 -9.32 12.14 2.52
C LEU A 254 -10.37 11.29 1.80
N THR A 255 -10.40 11.36 0.47
CA THR A 255 -11.39 10.62 -0.32
C THR A 255 -10.83 10.20 -1.67
N ILE A 256 -11.45 9.21 -2.29
CA ILE A 256 -11.08 8.74 -3.63
C ILE A 256 -11.76 9.59 -4.70
N ASP A 257 -11.03 9.89 -5.75
CA ASP A 257 -11.55 10.47 -6.98
C ASP A 257 -12.44 9.44 -7.69
N PRO A 258 -13.76 9.65 -7.78
CA PRO A 258 -14.66 8.69 -8.42
C PRO A 258 -14.46 8.63 -9.95
N ALA A 259 -13.72 9.56 -10.55
CA ALA A 259 -13.46 9.56 -11.99
C ALA A 259 -12.46 8.46 -12.40
N ASP A 260 -11.50 8.12 -11.54
CA ASP A 260 -10.47 7.12 -11.82
C ASP A 260 -10.38 6.00 -10.77
N ASN A 261 -11.04 6.15 -9.61
CA ASN A 261 -11.03 5.21 -8.49
C ASN A 261 -9.65 4.90 -7.91
N LEU A 262 -8.65 5.74 -8.23
CA LEU A 262 -7.24 5.56 -7.90
C LEU A 262 -6.67 6.76 -7.17
N SER A 263 -7.01 7.96 -7.62
CA SER A 263 -6.49 9.19 -7.06
C SER A 263 -7.14 9.50 -5.71
N PHE A 264 -6.35 10.11 -4.84
CA PHE A 264 -6.75 10.58 -3.53
C PHE A 264 -6.84 12.10 -3.55
N TRP A 265 -7.94 12.63 -3.01
CA TRP A 265 -8.13 14.04 -2.73
C TRP A 265 -8.13 14.26 -1.22
N HIS A 266 -7.24 15.13 -0.74
CA HIS A 266 -7.21 15.55 0.66
C HIS A 266 -7.53 17.02 0.80
N THR A 267 -8.42 17.35 1.73
CA THR A 267 -8.66 18.71 2.20
C THR A 267 -8.22 18.81 3.66
N ASN A 268 -7.47 19.85 4.00
CA ASN A 268 -7.07 20.12 5.39
C ASN A 268 -6.73 21.61 5.57
N GLU A 269 -6.83 22.08 6.80
CA GLU A 269 -6.43 23.44 7.15
C GLU A 269 -4.92 23.56 7.39
N TYR A 270 -4.37 24.74 7.13
CA TYR A 270 -2.99 25.12 7.44
C TYR A 270 -2.88 26.64 7.63
N TYR A 271 -1.78 27.10 8.20
CA TYR A 271 -1.50 28.52 8.37
C TYR A 271 -0.32 28.95 7.48
N PRO A 272 -0.54 29.81 6.46
CA PRO A 272 0.55 30.38 5.65
C PRO A 272 1.27 31.53 6.37
N VAL A 273 0.64 32.11 7.40
CA VAL A 273 1.19 33.12 8.31
C VAL A 273 0.52 32.94 9.66
N THR A 274 1.20 33.33 10.75
CA THR A 274 0.61 33.25 12.10
C THR A 274 -0.58 34.18 12.22
N ALA A 275 -1.70 33.66 12.71
CA ALA A 275 -2.95 34.41 12.85
C ALA A 275 -3.80 33.86 14.00
N SER A 276 -4.77 34.66 14.46
CA SER A 276 -5.69 34.25 15.53
C SER A 276 -6.45 32.99 15.15
N ALA A 277 -7.33 33.04 14.15
CA ALA A 277 -8.12 31.89 13.69
C ALA A 277 -8.31 31.90 12.16
N SER A 278 -7.43 32.60 11.44
CA SER A 278 -7.51 32.79 9.99
C SER A 278 -6.68 31.77 9.24
N TRP A 279 -7.03 30.49 9.39
CA TRP A 279 -6.43 29.40 8.62
C TRP A 279 -6.86 29.44 7.14
N PHE A 280 -6.11 28.73 6.31
CA PHE A 280 -6.39 28.51 4.89
C PHE A 280 -6.63 27.02 4.66
N THR A 281 -7.43 26.67 3.65
CA THR A 281 -7.59 25.27 3.21
C THR A 281 -6.58 24.94 2.13
N ARG A 282 -5.93 23.79 2.24
CA ARG A 282 -5.23 23.15 1.14
C ARG A 282 -6.05 22.01 0.57
N ILE A 283 -6.06 21.89 -0.75
CA ILE A 283 -6.57 20.73 -1.48
C ILE A 283 -5.40 20.10 -2.23
N GLY A 284 -5.12 18.82 -1.97
CA GLY A 284 -4.07 18.07 -2.64
C GLY A 284 -4.62 16.84 -3.36
N LYS A 285 -4.08 16.57 -4.55
CA LYS A 285 -4.31 15.33 -5.31
C LYS A 285 -3.02 14.51 -5.31
N PHE A 286 -3.12 13.22 -5.02
CA PHE A 286 -2.01 12.28 -5.17
C PHE A 286 -2.52 10.89 -5.54
N GLN A 287 -1.63 10.03 -6.02
CA GLN A 287 -1.96 8.65 -6.38
C GLN A 287 -0.72 7.78 -6.12
N PHE A 288 -0.92 6.52 -5.77
CA PHE A 288 0.16 5.55 -5.79
C PHE A 288 0.64 5.33 -7.24
N PRO A 289 1.95 5.08 -7.47
CA PRO A 289 2.44 4.67 -8.77
C PRO A 289 1.67 3.42 -9.21
N THR A 290 1.01 3.49 -10.36
CA THR A 290 0.55 2.25 -11.01
C THR A 290 1.80 1.46 -11.34
N ALA A 291 1.85 0.17 -11.02
CA ALA A 291 2.89 -0.70 -11.53
C ALA A 291 2.94 -0.51 -13.06
N SER A 292 3.99 0.18 -13.55
CA SER A 292 4.32 0.13 -14.97
C SER A 292 4.54 -1.35 -15.26
N PRO A 293 4.00 -1.92 -16.35
CA PRO A 293 4.34 -3.29 -16.70
C PRO A 293 5.86 -3.34 -16.75
N THR A 294 6.47 -4.08 -15.82
CA THR A 294 7.88 -4.45 -15.95
C THR A 294 7.97 -5.02 -17.36
N PRO A 295 8.80 -4.45 -18.26
CA PRO A 295 8.92 -5.00 -19.60
C PRO A 295 9.20 -6.48 -19.39
N THR A 296 8.28 -7.33 -19.86
CA THR A 296 8.53 -8.78 -19.90
C THR A 296 9.91 -8.91 -20.52
N PRO A 297 10.89 -9.56 -19.86
CA PRO A 297 12.20 -9.74 -20.46
C PRO A 297 11.94 -10.31 -21.85
N THR A 298 12.20 -9.49 -22.86
CA THR A 298 12.11 -9.96 -24.24
C THR A 298 13.12 -11.08 -24.29
N THR A 299 12.69 -12.28 -24.71
CA THR A 299 13.60 -13.41 -24.84
C THR A 299 14.81 -12.94 -25.61
N THR A 300 15.96 -12.80 -24.94
CA THR A 300 17.22 -12.58 -25.62
C THR A 300 17.35 -13.75 -26.59
N PRO A 301 17.49 -13.51 -27.92
CA PRO A 301 17.61 -14.59 -28.86
C PRO A 301 18.76 -15.48 -28.39
N THR A 302 18.46 -16.73 -28.07
CA THR A 302 19.48 -17.75 -27.82
C THR A 302 20.43 -17.68 -29.01
N PRO A 303 21.74 -17.41 -28.81
CA PRO A 303 22.69 -17.38 -29.91
C PRO A 303 22.55 -18.66 -30.72
N GLY A 304 22.37 -18.53 -32.04
CA GLY A 304 22.20 -19.67 -32.93
C GLY A 304 23.31 -20.70 -32.70
N GLN A 305 22.93 -21.96 -32.49
CA GLN A 305 23.88 -23.04 -32.24
C GLN A 305 24.84 -23.18 -33.44
N ILE A 306 26.15 -23.14 -33.18
CA ILE A 306 27.16 -23.45 -34.20
C ILE A 306 26.92 -24.90 -34.66
N ARG A 307 26.83 -25.16 -35.96
CA ARG A 307 26.68 -26.52 -36.51
C ARG A 307 27.93 -26.90 -37.27
N LEU A 308 28.50 -28.05 -36.95
CA LEU A 308 29.72 -28.60 -37.55
C LEU A 308 29.41 -29.88 -38.32
N ASN A 309 29.99 -30.00 -39.51
CA ASN A 309 30.14 -31.23 -40.28
C ASN A 309 31.62 -31.51 -40.53
N ALA A 310 31.99 -32.79 -40.62
CA ALA A 310 33.35 -33.23 -40.90
C ALA A 310 33.37 -34.38 -41.92
N ARG A 311 34.36 -34.40 -42.80
CA ARG A 311 34.57 -35.45 -43.79
C ARG A 311 36.03 -35.88 -43.82
N GLY A 312 36.30 -37.13 -43.46
CA GLY A 312 37.63 -37.73 -43.56
C GLY A 312 37.90 -38.35 -44.93
N TYR A 313 39.13 -38.20 -45.42
CA TYR A 313 39.62 -38.85 -46.63
C TYR A 313 41.15 -39.05 -46.59
N LYS A 314 41.66 -40.01 -47.39
CA LYS A 314 43.11 -40.29 -47.46
C LYS A 314 43.70 -39.69 -48.73
N VAL A 315 44.78 -38.92 -48.59
CA VAL A 315 45.60 -38.40 -49.69
C VAL A 315 46.95 -39.12 -49.64
N HIS A 316 47.26 -39.92 -50.67
CA HIS A 316 48.49 -40.75 -50.70
C HIS A 316 48.75 -41.58 -49.42
N GLY A 317 47.68 -42.07 -48.78
CA GLY A 317 47.73 -42.86 -47.55
C GLY A 317 47.81 -42.05 -46.24
N GLN A 318 47.91 -40.72 -46.32
CA GLN A 318 47.82 -39.81 -45.17
C GLN A 318 46.38 -39.35 -44.95
N GLN A 319 45.98 -39.26 -43.69
CA GLN A 319 44.63 -38.85 -43.30
C GLN A 319 44.47 -37.31 -43.35
N ALA A 320 43.36 -36.84 -43.92
CA ALA A 320 42.94 -35.45 -43.92
C ALA A 320 41.44 -35.34 -43.60
N VAL A 321 41.03 -34.32 -42.85
CA VAL A 321 39.63 -34.06 -42.46
C VAL A 321 39.23 -32.67 -42.87
N ASP A 322 38.24 -32.56 -43.75
CA ASP A 322 37.60 -31.29 -44.06
C ASP A 322 36.49 -31.01 -43.04
N LEU A 323 36.56 -29.86 -42.39
CA LEU A 323 35.58 -29.35 -41.44
C LEU A 323 34.82 -28.20 -42.09
N SER A 324 33.50 -28.17 -41.94
CA SER A 324 32.66 -27.06 -42.37
C SER A 324 31.67 -26.69 -41.27
N TRP A 325 31.48 -25.40 -41.00
CA TRP A 325 30.57 -24.95 -39.95
C TRP A 325 29.73 -23.73 -40.35
N THR A 326 28.61 -23.57 -39.65
CA THR A 326 27.75 -22.39 -39.72
C THR A 326 27.34 -21.94 -38.32
N GLY A 327 26.92 -20.68 -38.16
CA GLY A 327 26.40 -20.15 -36.89
C GLY A 327 27.45 -19.65 -35.90
N ALA A 328 28.74 -19.72 -36.22
CA ALA A 328 29.79 -19.05 -35.46
C ALA A 328 29.70 -17.52 -35.66
N THR A 329 29.89 -16.75 -34.59
CA THR A 329 29.67 -15.28 -34.56
C THR A 329 30.94 -14.49 -34.28
N SER A 330 32.04 -15.12 -33.87
CA SER A 330 33.34 -14.47 -33.72
C SER A 330 34.08 -14.33 -35.06
N SER A 331 35.06 -13.43 -35.12
CA SER A 331 35.90 -13.22 -36.32
C SER A 331 36.81 -14.42 -36.64
N ASN A 332 37.18 -15.19 -35.61
CA ASN A 332 37.95 -16.42 -35.72
C ASN A 332 37.21 -17.55 -35.01
N VAL A 333 37.52 -18.80 -35.33
CA VAL A 333 37.07 -19.98 -34.59
C VAL A 333 38.25 -20.83 -34.13
N ASP A 334 38.08 -21.45 -32.96
CA ASP A 334 39.00 -22.46 -32.44
C ASP A 334 38.54 -23.85 -32.90
N VAL A 335 39.40 -24.54 -33.64
CA VAL A 335 39.20 -25.92 -34.10
C VAL A 335 39.81 -26.86 -33.06
N TYR A 336 38.97 -27.67 -32.44
CA TYR A 336 39.38 -28.70 -31.50
C TYR A 336 39.43 -30.06 -32.18
N ARG A 337 40.48 -30.83 -31.88
CA ARG A 337 40.58 -32.27 -32.15
C ARG A 337 40.88 -32.98 -30.83
N ASP A 338 40.06 -33.96 -30.48
CA ASP A 338 40.18 -34.77 -29.25
C ASP A 338 40.31 -33.93 -27.96
N GLY A 339 39.60 -32.80 -27.94
CA GLY A 339 39.57 -31.89 -26.79
C GLY A 339 40.68 -30.85 -26.74
N VAL A 340 41.63 -30.86 -27.68
CA VAL A 340 42.73 -29.88 -27.76
C VAL A 340 42.55 -28.97 -28.98
N VAL A 341 42.82 -27.67 -28.84
CA VAL A 341 42.84 -26.75 -29.98
C VAL A 341 44.00 -27.10 -30.90
N VAL A 342 43.69 -27.44 -32.15
CA VAL A 342 44.69 -27.72 -33.18
C VAL A 342 44.94 -26.53 -34.11
N ALA A 343 43.98 -25.61 -34.19
CA ALA A 343 44.12 -24.36 -34.93
C ALA A 343 43.13 -23.30 -34.44
N THR A 344 43.50 -22.03 -34.62
CA THR A 344 42.58 -20.89 -34.59
C THR A 344 42.59 -20.27 -35.99
N THR A 345 41.45 -20.25 -36.66
CA THR A 345 41.34 -19.85 -38.08
C THR A 345 40.29 -18.74 -38.25
N PRO A 346 40.38 -17.87 -39.29
CA PRO A 346 39.30 -16.98 -39.66
C PRO A 346 37.96 -17.72 -39.75
N ASN A 347 36.88 -17.08 -39.33
CA ASN A 347 35.54 -17.65 -39.41
C ASN A 347 34.97 -17.52 -40.84
N ASP A 348 35.54 -18.27 -41.77
CA ASP A 348 35.11 -18.37 -43.17
C ASP A 348 34.24 -19.60 -43.45
N GLY A 349 34.00 -20.42 -42.42
CA GLY A 349 33.11 -21.58 -42.46
C GLY A 349 33.78 -22.89 -42.85
N PHE A 350 35.12 -22.93 -43.04
CA PHE A 350 35.81 -24.13 -43.48
C PHE A 350 37.26 -24.26 -42.96
N TYR A 351 37.70 -25.48 -42.67
CA TYR A 351 39.10 -25.77 -42.32
C TYR A 351 39.46 -27.22 -42.66
N THR A 352 40.62 -27.46 -43.28
CA THR A 352 41.14 -28.81 -43.48
C THR A 352 42.21 -29.11 -42.44
N ASP A 353 41.96 -30.14 -41.61
CA ASP A 353 42.93 -30.66 -40.67
C ASP A 353 43.71 -31.85 -41.27
N SER A 354 45.00 -31.91 -40.99
CA SER A 354 45.91 -32.97 -41.45
C SER A 354 46.59 -33.65 -40.27
N PRO A 355 45.92 -34.60 -39.58
CA PRO A 355 46.46 -35.28 -38.39
C PRO A 355 47.72 -36.10 -38.63
N GLY A 356 48.12 -36.34 -39.89
CA GLY A 356 49.39 -36.96 -40.26
C GLY A 356 49.44 -38.49 -40.07
N GLY A 357 48.37 -39.11 -39.57
CA GLY A 357 48.27 -40.56 -39.38
C GLY A 357 48.23 -41.35 -40.70
N ARG A 358 48.74 -42.59 -40.66
CA ARG A 358 48.57 -43.62 -41.70
C ARG A 358 47.85 -44.82 -41.07
N GLY A 359 46.90 -45.42 -41.79
CA GLY A 359 46.13 -46.58 -41.29
C GLY A 359 44.78 -46.20 -40.69
N HIS A 360 44.35 -46.94 -39.66
CA HIS A 360 43.09 -46.71 -38.95
C HIS A 360 43.28 -45.74 -37.78
N ALA A 361 42.46 -44.69 -37.72
CA ALA A 361 42.40 -43.75 -36.62
C ALA A 361 40.99 -43.16 -36.52
N SER A 362 40.65 -42.63 -35.34
CA SER A 362 39.40 -41.91 -35.08
C SER A 362 39.71 -40.60 -34.39
N TYR A 363 39.07 -39.51 -34.84
CA TYR A 363 39.26 -38.16 -34.32
C TYR A 363 37.92 -37.50 -34.06
N THR A 364 37.77 -36.85 -32.90
CA THR A 364 36.56 -36.10 -32.56
C THR A 364 36.80 -34.60 -32.65
N TYR A 365 36.01 -33.93 -33.50
CA TYR A 365 36.12 -32.51 -33.76
C TYR A 365 35.02 -31.69 -33.10
N LYS A 366 35.36 -30.46 -32.74
CA LYS A 366 34.44 -29.41 -32.27
C LYS A 366 34.97 -28.05 -32.70
N VAL A 367 34.10 -27.12 -33.08
CA VAL A 367 34.48 -25.74 -33.41
C VAL A 367 33.84 -24.79 -32.40
N CYS A 368 34.59 -23.84 -31.86
CA CYS A 368 34.08 -22.83 -30.92
C CYS A 368 34.37 -21.42 -31.44
N ASN A 369 33.51 -20.47 -31.06
CA ASN A 369 33.84 -19.05 -31.22
C ASN A 369 35.15 -18.78 -30.45
N ALA A 370 36.16 -18.21 -31.12
CA ALA A 370 37.50 -18.12 -30.58
C ALA A 370 37.55 -17.44 -29.21
N GLY A 371 38.21 -18.08 -28.24
CA GLY A 371 38.33 -17.58 -26.86
C GLY A 371 37.05 -17.63 -26.02
N THR A 372 36.00 -18.33 -26.48
CA THR A 372 34.73 -18.49 -25.75
C THR A 372 34.37 -19.97 -25.53
N GLN A 373 33.34 -20.23 -24.72
CA GLN A 373 32.80 -21.58 -24.52
C GLN A 373 31.62 -21.91 -25.47
N THR A 374 31.28 -21.02 -26.40
CA THR A 374 30.19 -21.25 -27.37
C THR A 374 30.70 -22.13 -28.50
N CYS A 375 30.28 -23.39 -28.51
CA CYS A 375 30.81 -24.42 -29.40
C CYS A 375 29.72 -25.14 -30.20
N SER A 376 30.15 -25.82 -31.26
CA SER A 376 29.34 -26.68 -32.10
C SER A 376 29.00 -28.03 -31.44
N ASN A 377 28.15 -28.81 -32.11
CA ASN A 377 28.12 -30.26 -31.92
C ASN A 377 29.51 -30.89 -32.16
N GLN A 378 29.74 -32.06 -31.57
CA GLN A 378 30.93 -32.86 -31.87
C GLN A 378 30.68 -33.76 -33.09
N VAL A 379 31.72 -33.97 -33.90
CA VAL A 379 31.70 -34.90 -35.03
C VAL A 379 32.91 -35.81 -34.97
N THR A 380 32.69 -37.11 -34.98
CA THR A 380 33.78 -38.11 -34.99
C THR A 380 33.99 -38.64 -36.41
N VAL A 381 35.24 -38.62 -36.86
CA VAL A 381 35.66 -39.11 -38.18
C VAL A 381 36.60 -40.30 -37.99
N THR A 382 36.29 -41.41 -38.65
CA THR A 382 37.08 -42.65 -38.61
C THR A 382 37.63 -42.98 -40.00
N PHE A 383 38.90 -43.41 -40.07
CA PHE A 383 39.67 -43.65 -41.30
C PHE A 383 39.98 -45.11 -41.62
#